data_AF-A0A1G6TS26-F1
#
_entry.id   AF-A0A1G6TS26-F1
#
_cell.length_a   1.000
_cell.length_b   1.000
_cell.length_c   1.000
_cell.angle_alpha   90.00
_cell.angle_beta   90.00
_cell.angle_gamma   90.00
#
_symmetry.space_group_name_H-M   'P 1'
#
loop_
_entity.id
_entity.type
_entity.pdbx_description
1 polymer ?
#
loop_
_entity_poly.entity_id
_entity_poly.type
_entity_poly.pdbx_seq_one_letter_code
_entity_poly.pdbx_strand_id
1 'polypeptide(L)'
;MHWQVQDAKKRFSELVRATKTEGAQFITRHGHEEAVILSMEDYRRLAGAPSFKTLLREPPYIDGFPDTSDLRREMPRERDLGFDL
;
A
#
# COMPACT_ATOMS: atom_id res chain seq x y z
N MET A 1 0.93 12.25 -14.30
CA MET A 1 0.61 13.59 -14.84
C MET A 1 -0.03 14.42 -13.73
N HIS A 2 0.25 15.72 -13.69
CA HIS A 2 -0.26 16.65 -12.66
C HIS A 2 -1.25 17.63 -13.26
N TRP A 3 -2.36 17.83 -12.56
CA TRP A 3 -3.46 18.68 -12.99
C TRP A 3 -3.66 19.77 -11.94
N GLN A 4 -3.70 21.04 -12.34
CA GLN A 4 -4.21 22.07 -11.43
C GLN A 4 -5.69 21.84 -11.18
N VAL A 5 -6.17 22.16 -9.97
CA VAL A 5 -7.56 21.88 -9.56
C VAL A 5 -8.61 22.46 -10.52
N GLN A 6 -8.34 23.62 -11.10
CA GLN A 6 -9.24 24.24 -12.09
C GLN A 6 -9.30 23.47 -13.41
N ASP A 7 -8.19 22.87 -13.85
CA ASP A 7 -8.13 22.10 -15.10
C ASP A 7 -8.77 20.72 -14.91
N ALA A 8 -8.53 20.10 -13.76
CA ALA A 8 -9.20 18.87 -13.36
C ALA A 8 -10.73 19.01 -13.37
N LYS A 9 -11.27 20.14 -12.88
CA LYS A 9 -12.72 20.42 -12.91
C LYS A 9 -13.25 20.56 -14.34
N LYS A 10 -12.53 21.27 -15.21
CA LYS A 10 -12.96 21.51 -16.61
C LYS A 10 -12.89 20.26 -17.46
N ARG A 11 -11.92 19.39 -17.20
CA ARG A 11 -11.57 18.21 -18.03
C ARG A 11 -11.75 16.90 -17.27
N PHE A 12 -12.68 16.84 -16.33
CA PHE A 12 -12.84 15.71 -15.43
C PHE A 12 -13.02 14.37 -16.15
N SER A 13 -13.81 14.34 -17.24
CA SER A 13 -14.01 13.12 -18.03
C SER A 13 -12.73 12.61 -18.69
N GLU A 14 -11.84 13.52 -19.09
CA GLU A 14 -10.54 13.17 -19.66
C GLU A 14 -9.59 12.67 -18.57
N LEU A 15 -9.51 13.39 -17.46
CA LEU A 15 -8.76 13.01 -16.27
C LEU A 15 -9.10 11.58 -15.84
N VAL A 16 -10.39 11.23 -15.77
CA VAL A 16 -10.84 9.87 -15.41
C VAL A 16 -10.42 8.84 -16.47
N ARG A 17 -10.50 9.16 -17.77
CA ARG A 17 -10.04 8.23 -18.83
C ARG A 17 -8.54 7.96 -18.73
N ALA A 18 -7.75 8.99 -18.46
CA ALA A 18 -6.29 8.86 -18.30
C ALA A 18 -5.91 7.90 -17.17
N THR A 19 -6.76 7.74 -16.13
CA THR A 19 -6.49 6.75 -15.07
C THR A 19 -6.37 5.31 -15.56
N LYS A 20 -7.03 4.98 -16.68
CA LYS A 20 -7.04 3.62 -17.24
C LYS A 20 -5.85 3.33 -18.15
N THR A 21 -5.33 4.36 -18.83
CA THR A 21 -4.29 4.22 -19.86
C THR A 21 -2.91 4.69 -19.38
N GLU A 22 -2.89 5.68 -18.50
CA GLU A 22 -1.68 6.36 -18.04
C GLU A 22 -1.44 6.18 -16.53
N GLY A 23 -2.37 5.53 -15.82
CA GLY A 23 -2.29 5.29 -14.38
C GLY A 23 -2.67 6.52 -13.55
N ALA A 24 -2.15 6.59 -12.31
CA ALA A 24 -2.54 7.58 -11.32
C ALA A 24 -2.45 9.04 -11.80
N GLN A 25 -3.48 9.83 -11.51
CA GLN A 25 -3.56 11.22 -11.92
C GLN A 25 -3.56 12.14 -10.69
N PHE A 26 -2.57 13.02 -10.60
CA PHE A 26 -2.36 13.86 -9.42
C PHE A 26 -3.02 15.22 -9.60
N ILE A 27 -3.77 15.66 -8.60
CA ILE A 27 -4.41 16.97 -8.55
C ILE A 27 -3.60 17.86 -7.61
N THR A 28 -3.27 19.04 -8.11
CA THR A 28 -2.47 20.03 -7.41
C THR A 28 -3.25 21.33 -7.17
N ARG A 29 -2.90 22.03 -6.09
CA ARG A 29 -3.32 23.42 -5.83
C ARG A 29 -2.08 24.20 -5.42
N HIS A 30 -1.86 25.35 -6.08
CA HIS A 30 -0.66 26.18 -5.85
C HIS A 30 0.66 25.40 -6.00
N GLY A 31 0.67 24.37 -6.86
CA GLY A 31 1.84 23.53 -7.10
C GLY A 31 2.04 22.37 -6.11
N HIS A 32 1.21 22.26 -5.07
CA HIS A 32 1.27 21.16 -4.10
C HIS A 32 0.25 20.07 -4.46
N GLU A 33 0.63 18.80 -4.33
CA GLU A 33 -0.30 17.68 -4.49
C GLU A 33 -1.32 17.66 -3.34
N GLU A 34 -2.59 17.69 -3.69
CA GLU A 34 -3.71 17.72 -2.73
C GLU A 34 -4.54 16.43 -2.79
N ALA A 35 -4.63 15.82 -3.97
CA ALA A 35 -5.38 14.60 -4.19
C ALA A 35 -4.82 13.79 -5.36
N VAL A 36 -5.18 12.50 -5.42
CA VAL A 36 -4.88 11.63 -6.54
C VAL A 36 -6.16 10.88 -6.94
N ILE A 37 -6.38 10.73 -8.24
CA ILE A 37 -7.43 9.86 -8.78
C ILE A 37 -6.78 8.60 -9.33
N LEU A 38 -7.33 7.46 -8.91
CA LEU A 38 -6.95 6.12 -9.36
C LEU A 38 -8.10 5.48 -10.12
N SER A 39 -7.78 4.53 -11.00
CA SER A 39 -8.80 3.64 -11.52
C SER A 39 -9.38 2.80 -10.36
N MET A 40 -10.63 2.34 -10.50
CA MET A 40 -11.23 1.50 -9.46
C MET A 40 -10.48 0.17 -9.29
N GLU A 41 -9.89 -0.34 -10.37
CA GLU A 41 -9.05 -1.54 -10.34
C GLU A 41 -7.80 -1.33 -9.48
N ASP A 42 -7.07 -0.24 -9.73
CA ASP A 42 -5.88 0.12 -8.94
C ASP A 42 -6.23 0.36 -7.48
N TYR A 43 -7.33 1.08 -7.22
CA TYR A 43 -7.80 1.30 -5.85
C TYR A 43 -8.10 -0.02 -5.15
N ARG A 44 -8.83 -0.96 -5.78
CA ARG A 44 -9.14 -2.27 -5.17
C ARG A 44 -7.89 -3.09 -4.93
N ARG A 45 -6.94 -3.09 -5.86
CA ARG A 45 -5.65 -3.78 -5.71
C ARG A 45 -4.87 -3.25 -4.51
N LEU A 46 -4.84 -1.93 -4.32
CA LEU A 46 -4.16 -1.29 -3.19
C LEU A 46 -4.92 -1.49 -1.87
N ALA A 47 -6.24 -1.32 -1.88
CA ALA A 47 -7.08 -1.45 -0.69
C ALA A 47 -7.20 -2.90 -0.19
N GLY A 48 -7.11 -3.88 -1.09
CA GLY A 48 -7.12 -5.30 -0.75
C GLY A 48 -5.75 -5.89 -0.41
N ALA A 49 -4.65 -5.14 -0.62
CA ALA A 49 -3.32 -5.62 -0.31
C ALA A 49 -3.09 -5.64 1.21
N PRO A 50 -2.67 -6.77 1.80
CA PRO A 50 -2.29 -6.81 3.21
C PRO A 50 -1.14 -5.83 3.47
N SER A 51 -1.22 -5.12 4.60
CA SER A 51 -0.13 -4.22 4.99
C SER A 51 1.18 -4.99 5.14
N PHE A 52 2.32 -4.31 4.97
CA PHE A 52 3.63 -4.93 5.19
C PHE A 52 3.75 -5.56 6.60
N LYS A 53 3.18 -4.91 7.62
CA LYS A 53 3.11 -5.45 8.98
C LYS A 53 2.28 -6.73 9.06
N THR A 54 1.19 -6.81 8.31
CA THR A 54 0.35 -8.01 8.21
C THR A 54 1.12 -9.13 7.52
N LEU A 55 1.82 -8.85 6.42
CA LEU A 55 2.66 -9.81 5.71
C LEU A 55 3.82 -10.34 6.57
N LEU A 56 4.44 -9.51 7.41
CA LEU A 56 5.46 -9.97 8.35
C LEU A 56 4.87 -10.85 9.46
N ARG A 57 3.63 -10.59 9.88
CA ARG A 57 2.92 -11.39 10.89
C ARG A 57 2.36 -12.69 10.32
N GLU A 58 1.91 -12.68 9.09
CA GLU A 58 1.30 -13.82 8.41
C GLU A 58 1.82 -13.81 6.98
N PRO A 59 3.06 -14.32 6.77
CA PRO A 59 3.60 -14.40 5.43
C PRO A 59 2.71 -15.31 4.59
N PRO A 60 2.40 -14.92 3.34
CA PRO A 60 1.60 -15.76 2.47
C PRO A 60 2.31 -17.10 2.29
N TYR A 61 1.54 -18.18 2.33
CA TYR A 61 2.06 -19.49 1.99
C TYR A 61 2.48 -19.48 0.52
N ILE A 62 3.78 -19.63 0.30
CA ILE A 62 4.37 -19.71 -1.03
C ILE A 62 4.77 -21.17 -1.25
N ASP A 63 4.23 -21.77 -2.30
CA ASP A 63 4.51 -23.17 -2.64
C ASP A 63 6.02 -23.36 -2.85
N GLY A 64 6.59 -24.39 -2.20
CA GLY A 64 8.03 -24.66 -2.21
C GLY A 64 8.87 -24.04 -1.08
N PHE A 65 8.29 -23.27 -0.15
CA PHE A 65 8.96 -22.90 1.10
C PHE A 65 8.41 -23.74 2.27
N PRO A 66 9.27 -24.26 3.16
CA PRO A 66 8.82 -25.02 4.32
C PRO A 66 7.93 -24.14 5.21
N ASP A 67 6.83 -24.71 5.71
CA ASP A 67 5.92 -24.03 6.62
C ASP A 67 6.68 -23.60 7.89
N THR A 68 6.90 -22.30 8.02
CA THR A 68 7.63 -21.71 9.15
C THR A 68 6.76 -21.57 10.41
N SER A 69 5.51 -22.03 10.38
CA SER A 69 4.60 -22.02 11.54
C SER A 69 5.21 -22.74 12.76
N ASP A 70 6.02 -23.78 12.52
CA ASP A 70 6.72 -24.54 13.56
C ASP A 70 7.89 -23.77 14.20
N LEU A 71 8.58 -22.89 13.46
CA LEU A 71 9.69 -22.07 13.98
C LEU A 71 9.24 -21.03 15.03
N ARG A 72 7.95 -20.68 15.04
CA ARG A 72 7.37 -19.76 16.03
C ARG A 72 7.17 -20.39 17.40
N ARG A 73 7.01 -21.71 17.47
CA ARG A 73 6.75 -22.43 18.72
C ARG A 73 7.99 -22.47 19.62
N GLU A 74 9.18 -22.24 19.06
CA GLU A 74 10.44 -22.37 19.78
C GLU A 74 11.04 -21.05 20.28
N MET A 75 10.40 -19.89 20.07
CA MET A 75 10.89 -18.66 20.70
C MET A 75 10.68 -18.75 22.22
N PRO A 76 11.74 -18.92 23.03
CA PRO A 76 11.59 -18.92 24.47
C PRO A 76 11.19 -17.50 24.84
N ARG A 77 10.00 -17.34 25.40
CA ARG A 77 9.60 -16.07 26.00
C ARG A 77 10.44 -15.88 27.26
N GLU A 78 10.88 -14.64 27.44
CA GLU A 78 11.61 -14.11 28.60
C GLU A 78 13.06 -14.59 28.72
N ARG A 79 13.98 -13.71 28.30
CA ARG A 79 15.16 -13.47 29.13
C ARG A 79 14.86 -12.22 29.94
N ASP A 80 14.53 -12.41 31.20
CA ASP A 80 14.68 -11.37 32.20
C ASP A 80 16.08 -10.77 32.03
N LEU A 81 16.14 -9.51 31.62
CA LEU A 81 17.35 -8.71 31.71
C LEU A 81 17.54 -8.31 33.17
N GLY A 82 17.73 -9.31 34.03
CA GLY A 82 18.23 -9.12 35.39
C GLY A 82 19.74 -9.00 35.30
N PHE A 83 20.24 -7.79 35.08
CA PHE A 83 21.59 -7.46 35.51
C PHE A 83 21.54 -7.33 37.03
N ASP A 84 22.13 -8.27 37.75
CA ASP A 84 22.78 -7.98 39.02
C ASP A 84 23.89 -9.00 39.33
N LEU A 85 24.98 -8.45 39.87
CA LEU A 85 26.33 -8.99 40.11
C LEU A 85 26.40 -10.11 41.16
#